data_AF-A0A9W9FZI2-F1
#
_entry.id   AF-A0A9W9FZI2-F1
#
_cell.length_a   1.000
_cell.length_b   1.000
_cell.length_c   1.000
_cell.angle_alpha   90.00
_cell.angle_beta   90.00
_cell.angle_gamma   90.00
#
_symmetry.space_group_name_H-M   'P 1'
#
loop_
_entity.id
_entity.type
_entity.pdbx_description
1 polymer ?
#
loop_
_entity_poly.entity_id
_entity_poly.type
_entity_poly.pdbx_seq_one_letter_code
_entity_poly.pdbx_strand_id
1 'polypeptide(L)'
;MSLGRITASLATGIADTTAALLNVNPDFTLVKITAPEEFSPVGAVLSSLRRENAESGSVHTTARKLGALFEFILPETPELIKAYGSRASEIATISQVKHHTNYGVFQSQVGIDATSLWASATSGDGAIKAHLLACVLARA
;
A
#
# COMPACT_ATOMS: atom_id res chain seq x y z
N MET A 1 45.05 -46.08 -27.13
CA MET A 1 44.25 -44.88 -26.80
C MET A 1 44.04 -44.86 -25.29
N SER A 2 44.75 -43.96 -24.59
CA SER A 2 44.60 -43.72 -23.15
C SER A 2 43.49 -42.71 -22.92
N LEU A 3 42.60 -43.00 -21.97
CA LEU A 3 41.69 -42.11 -21.24
C LEU A 3 41.23 -42.99 -20.05
N GLY A 4 41.51 -42.76 -18.78
CA GLY A 4 41.92 -41.56 -18.08
C GLY A 4 41.11 -41.50 -16.78
N ARG A 5 41.75 -41.91 -15.68
CA ARG A 5 41.47 -41.60 -14.26
C ARG A 5 40.25 -42.23 -13.57
N ILE A 6 40.60 -43.05 -12.58
CA ILE A 6 39.81 -43.48 -11.43
C ILE A 6 39.71 -42.29 -10.44
N THR A 7 38.52 -42.04 -9.90
CA THR A 7 38.37 -41.47 -8.55
C THR A 7 37.10 -42.02 -7.92
N ALA A 8 37.29 -42.92 -6.96
CA ALA A 8 36.25 -43.40 -6.06
C ALA A 8 36.30 -42.54 -4.79
N SER A 9 35.15 -42.04 -4.35
CA SER A 9 34.92 -41.67 -2.95
C SER A 9 33.43 -41.46 -2.70
N LEU A 10 32.86 -42.37 -1.90
CA LEU A 10 31.56 -42.27 -1.25
C LEU A 10 31.53 -41.04 -0.35
N ALA A 11 30.52 -40.17 -0.48
CA ALA A 11 30.24 -39.13 0.50
C ALA A 11 28.73 -38.80 0.51
N THR A 12 28.05 -39.31 1.53
CA THR A 12 26.87 -38.72 2.21
C THR A 12 26.03 -37.75 1.38
N GLY A 13 24.97 -38.28 0.76
CA GLY A 13 23.82 -37.46 0.37
C GLY A 13 23.12 -36.98 1.64
N ILE A 14 23.59 -35.87 2.21
CA ILE A 14 22.82 -35.05 3.12
C ILE A 14 21.55 -34.72 2.34
N ALA A 15 20.41 -35.18 2.86
CA ALA A 15 19.13 -34.72 2.40
C ALA A 15 19.05 -33.23 2.75
N ASP A 16 19.55 -32.38 1.85
CA ASP A 16 19.18 -30.99 1.82
C ASP A 16 17.70 -30.98 1.45
N THR A 17 16.86 -31.13 2.47
CA THR A 17 15.47 -30.70 2.48
C THR A 17 15.49 -29.21 2.23
N THR A 18 15.75 -28.84 0.98
CA THR A 18 15.32 -27.58 0.42
C THR A 18 13.81 -27.73 0.34
N ALA A 19 13.17 -27.60 1.51
CA ALA A 19 11.86 -27.00 1.60
C ALA A 19 12.03 -25.67 0.88
N ALA A 20 11.88 -25.71 -0.44
CA ALA A 20 11.82 -24.56 -1.29
C ALA A 20 10.81 -23.68 -0.59
N LEU A 21 11.33 -22.61 0.02
CA LEU A 21 10.58 -21.50 0.56
C LEU A 21 9.42 -21.34 -0.39
N LEU A 22 8.25 -21.81 0.06
CA LEU A 22 7.05 -21.76 -0.72
C LEU A 22 6.83 -20.27 -0.89
N ASN A 23 7.26 -19.73 -2.03
CA ASN A 23 7.09 -18.33 -2.37
C ASN A 23 5.63 -18.18 -2.76
N VAL A 24 4.76 -18.38 -1.76
CA VAL A 24 3.38 -17.98 -1.83
C VAL A 24 3.47 -16.48 -1.86
N ASN A 25 3.37 -15.92 -3.05
CA ASN A 25 3.15 -14.51 -3.26
C ASN A 25 1.63 -14.35 -3.35
N PRO A 26 0.92 -14.25 -2.21
CA PRO A 26 -0.51 -14.04 -2.24
C PRO A 26 -0.77 -12.72 -2.96
N ASP A 27 -1.47 -12.81 -4.09
CA ASP A 27 -1.75 -11.67 -4.94
C ASP A 27 -2.92 -10.86 -4.35
N PHE A 28 -2.62 -10.04 -3.35
CA PHE A 28 -3.60 -9.19 -2.65
C PHE A 28 -3.93 -7.89 -3.40
N THR A 29 -3.49 -7.76 -4.65
CA THR A 29 -3.39 -6.49 -5.39
C THR A 29 -4.72 -5.98 -5.97
N LEU A 30 -5.75 -6.81 -6.02
CA LEU A 30 -7.01 -6.51 -6.74
C LEU A 30 -8.24 -6.36 -5.84
N VAL A 31 -8.11 -6.55 -4.53
CA VAL A 31 -9.25 -6.45 -3.61
C VAL A 31 -9.38 -5.02 -3.10
N LYS A 32 -10.27 -4.26 -3.76
CA LYS A 32 -10.69 -2.95 -3.29
C LYS A 32 -11.68 -3.11 -2.15
N ILE A 33 -11.38 -2.47 -1.03
CA ILE A 33 -12.24 -2.41 0.16
C ILE A 33 -12.91 -1.04 0.18
N THR A 34 -14.14 -1.00 0.69
CA THR A 34 -14.86 0.25 0.92
C THR A 34 -14.11 1.07 1.96
N ALA A 35 -13.74 2.30 1.60
CA ALA A 35 -13.09 3.22 2.53
C ALA A 35 -14.04 3.62 3.67
N PRO A 36 -13.53 3.86 4.89
CA PRO A 36 -14.33 4.39 5.99
C PRO A 36 -14.94 5.74 5.62
N GLU A 37 -16.12 6.04 6.16
CA GLU A 37 -16.90 7.24 5.81
C GLU A 37 -16.13 8.54 6.09
N GLU A 38 -15.27 8.53 7.10
CA GLU A 38 -14.45 9.67 7.50
C GLU A 38 -13.46 10.10 6.41
N PHE A 39 -13.07 9.19 5.51
CA PHE A 39 -12.16 9.49 4.41
C PHE A 39 -12.89 9.83 3.10
N SER A 40 -14.22 9.71 3.05
CA SER A 40 -15.01 9.97 1.82
C SER A 40 -14.72 11.34 1.19
N PRO A 41 -14.63 12.45 1.96
CA PRO A 41 -14.24 13.75 1.41
C PRO A 41 -12.86 13.77 0.76
N VAL A 42 -11.87 13.04 1.30
CA VAL A 42 -10.53 12.92 0.70
C VAL A 42 -10.61 12.34 -0.70
N GLY A 43 -11.38 11.26 -0.88
CA GLY A 43 -11.58 10.62 -2.18
C GLY A 43 -12.33 11.50 -3.19
N ALA A 44 -13.23 12.36 -2.72
CA ALA A 44 -13.96 13.31 -3.56
C ALA A 44 -13.08 14.46 -4.06
N VAL A 45 -12.05 14.84 -3.29
CA VAL A 45 -11.18 15.97 -3.60
C VAL A 45 -10.04 15.60 -4.55
N LEU A 46 -9.71 14.31 -4.66
CA LEU A 46 -8.65 13.82 -5.54
C LEU A 46 -8.98 14.02 -7.03
N SER A 47 -7.96 14.40 -7.80
CA SER A 47 -8.02 14.38 -9.26
C SER A 47 -8.20 12.94 -9.78
N SER A 48 -8.86 12.78 -10.93
CA SER A 48 -9.15 11.46 -11.53
C SER A 48 -7.94 10.54 -11.63
N LEU A 49 -6.80 11.03 -12.12
CA LEU A 49 -5.57 10.24 -12.26
C LEU A 49 -5.04 9.77 -10.90
N ARG A 50 -5.00 10.66 -9.90
CA ARG A 50 -4.54 10.32 -8.55
C ARG A 50 -5.45 9.33 -7.85
N ARG A 51 -6.77 9.44 -8.08
CA ARG A 51 -7.75 8.51 -7.54
C ARG A 51 -7.60 7.13 -8.17
N GLU A 52 -7.44 7.06 -9.49
CA GLU A 52 -7.16 5.81 -10.19
C GLU A 52 -5.85 5.18 -9.68
N ASN A 53 -4.77 5.95 -9.60
CA ASN A 53 -3.50 5.47 -9.06
C ASN A 53 -3.59 4.96 -7.61
N ALA A 54 -4.47 5.55 -6.80
CA ALA A 54 -4.70 5.13 -5.42
C ALA A 54 -5.58 3.87 -5.31
N GLU A 55 -6.48 3.64 -6.27
CA GLU A 55 -7.45 2.53 -6.22
C GLU A 55 -6.99 1.30 -7.01
N SER A 56 -6.21 1.46 -8.07
CA SER A 56 -5.75 0.36 -8.95
C SER A 56 -4.24 0.39 -9.24
N GLY A 57 -3.53 1.42 -8.80
CA GLY A 57 -2.10 1.58 -9.09
C GLY A 57 -1.17 0.80 -8.16
N SER A 58 0.13 1.04 -8.34
CA SER A 58 1.18 0.45 -7.50
C SER A 58 1.06 0.87 -6.03
N VAL A 59 0.55 2.06 -5.76
CA VAL A 59 0.33 2.56 -4.40
C VAL A 59 -0.72 1.73 -3.68
N HIS A 60 -1.81 1.34 -4.37
CA HIS A 60 -2.81 0.41 -3.85
C HIS A 60 -2.19 -0.94 -3.50
N THR A 61 -1.40 -1.50 -4.42
CA THR A 61 -0.69 -2.78 -4.21
C THR A 61 0.21 -2.73 -2.98
N THR A 62 0.99 -1.66 -2.83
CA THR A 62 1.86 -1.50 -1.65
C THR A 62 1.04 -1.38 -0.37
N ALA A 63 -0.03 -0.58 -0.37
CA ALA A 63 -0.91 -0.45 0.79
C ALA A 63 -1.56 -1.77 1.19
N ARG A 64 -2.06 -2.56 0.23
CA ARG A 64 -2.61 -3.91 0.47
C ARG A 64 -1.58 -4.86 1.07
N LYS A 65 -0.36 -4.88 0.52
CA LYS A 65 0.74 -5.71 1.04
C LYS A 65 1.12 -5.32 2.46
N LEU A 66 1.27 -4.03 2.73
CA LEU A 66 1.56 -3.53 4.08
C LEU A 66 0.42 -3.84 5.05
N GLY A 67 -0.83 -3.66 4.62
CA GLY A 67 -2.01 -4.04 5.40
C GLY A 67 -1.96 -5.51 5.81
N ALA A 68 -1.81 -6.42 4.84
CA ALA A 68 -1.75 -7.86 5.11
C ALA A 68 -0.55 -8.27 5.98
N LEU A 69 0.60 -7.60 5.85
CA LEU A 69 1.79 -7.90 6.65
C LEU A 69 1.64 -7.45 8.12
N PHE A 70 1.01 -6.30 8.36
CA PHE A 70 0.96 -5.68 9.68
C PHE A 70 -0.38 -5.84 10.41
N GLU A 71 -1.40 -6.42 9.77
CA GLU A 71 -2.76 -6.60 10.33
C GLU A 71 -2.75 -7.28 11.71
N PHE A 72 -1.89 -8.27 11.92
CA PHE A 72 -1.80 -9.01 13.18
C PHE A 72 -0.91 -8.34 14.24
N ILE A 73 -0.12 -7.33 13.86
CA ILE A 73 0.83 -6.64 14.75
C ILE A 73 0.23 -5.34 15.28
N LEU A 74 -0.56 -4.66 14.44
CA LEU A 74 -1.11 -3.35 14.77
C LEU A 74 -2.33 -3.48 15.69
N PRO A 75 -2.39 -2.70 16.78
CA PRO A 75 -3.53 -2.73 17.69
C PRO A 75 -4.81 -2.20 17.03
N GLU A 76 -5.96 -2.56 17.62
CA GLU A 76 -7.24 -1.95 17.26
C GLU A 76 -7.30 -0.52 17.79
N THR A 77 -7.46 0.44 16.87
CA THR A 77 -7.47 1.88 17.19
C THR A 77 -8.57 2.62 16.42
N PRO A 78 -9.86 2.24 16.56
CA PRO A 78 -10.93 2.80 15.74
C PRO A 78 -11.08 4.32 15.91
N GLU A 79 -11.03 4.83 17.14
CA GLU A 79 -11.15 6.27 17.41
C GLU A 79 -9.99 7.10 16.85
N LEU A 80 -8.78 6.53 16.83
CA LEU A 80 -7.61 7.19 16.25
C LEU A 80 -7.74 7.29 14.73
N ILE A 81 -8.18 6.22 14.07
CA ILE A 81 -8.41 6.21 12.62
C ILE A 81 -9.53 7.18 12.25
N LYS A 82 -10.61 7.22 13.04
CA LYS A 82 -11.70 8.19 12.88
C LYS A 82 -11.23 9.63 13.00
N ALA A 83 -10.45 9.95 14.02
CA ALA A 83 -9.87 11.28 14.20
C ALA A 83 -8.91 11.64 13.04
N TYR A 84 -8.10 10.67 12.60
CA TYR A 84 -7.20 10.85 11.47
C TYR A 84 -7.94 11.15 10.16
N GLY A 85 -8.97 10.36 9.84
CA GLY A 85 -9.81 10.57 8.67
C GLY A 85 -10.55 11.90 8.72
N SER A 86 -11.15 12.23 9.87
CA SER A 86 -11.86 13.50 10.07
C SER A 86 -10.93 14.69 9.83
N ARG A 87 -9.71 14.66 10.38
CA ARG A 87 -8.73 15.73 10.19
C ARG A 87 -8.22 15.82 8.76
N ALA A 88 -7.96 14.68 8.12
CA ALA A 88 -7.54 14.66 6.72
C ALA A 88 -8.61 15.22 5.79
N SER A 89 -9.89 14.88 6.04
CA SER A 89 -11.04 15.38 5.29
C SER A 89 -11.26 16.89 5.47
N GLU A 90 -11.07 17.40 6.69
CA GLU A 90 -11.10 18.84 6.98
C GLU A 90 -10.03 19.59 6.15
N ILE A 91 -8.79 19.10 6.20
CA ILE A 91 -7.66 19.68 5.43
C ILE A 91 -7.94 19.62 3.92
N ALA A 92 -8.44 18.48 3.44
CA ALA A 92 -8.77 18.29 2.04
C ALA A 92 -9.82 19.30 1.55
N THR A 93 -10.87 19.51 2.35
CA THR A 93 -11.96 20.44 2.02
C THR A 93 -11.48 21.89 1.99
N ILE A 94 -10.69 22.32 2.98
CA ILE A 94 -10.15 23.69 3.05
C ILE A 94 -9.23 23.98 1.85
N SER A 95 -8.46 22.98 1.43
CA SER A 95 -7.44 23.14 0.40
C SER A 95 -8.01 23.20 -1.03
N GLN A 96 -9.31 22.92 -1.24
CA GLN A 96 -9.97 23.02 -2.55
C GLN A 96 -10.27 24.47 -3.00
N VAL A 97 -10.03 25.47 -2.15
CA VAL A 97 -10.65 26.80 -2.30
C VAL A 97 -10.13 27.63 -3.49
N LYS A 98 -9.06 27.24 -4.21
CA LYS A 98 -8.57 28.00 -5.38
C LYS A 98 -7.93 27.13 -6.47
N HIS A 99 -8.71 26.79 -7.50
CA HIS A 99 -8.16 26.26 -8.75
C HIS A 99 -8.47 27.21 -9.90
N HIS A 100 -7.45 27.59 -10.66
CA HIS A 100 -7.62 28.20 -11.99
C HIS A 100 -8.37 27.20 -12.89
N THR A 101 -9.22 27.64 -13.80
CA THR A 101 -10.10 26.72 -14.55
C THR A 101 -9.42 26.04 -15.74
N ASN A 102 -8.18 26.40 -16.08
CA ASN A 102 -7.53 25.96 -17.31
C ASN A 102 -6.06 25.56 -17.06
N TYR A 103 -5.82 24.25 -16.90
CA TYR A 103 -4.46 23.69 -16.73
C TYR A 103 -3.98 22.90 -17.95
N GLY A 104 -4.76 22.91 -19.04
CA GLY A 104 -4.43 22.19 -20.28
C GLY A 104 -4.14 20.71 -20.04
N VAL A 105 -2.98 20.24 -20.50
CA VAL A 105 -2.57 18.83 -20.43
C VAL A 105 -2.37 18.31 -18.99
N PHE A 106 -2.22 19.20 -18.00
CA PHE A 106 -2.01 18.83 -16.60
C PHE A 106 -3.29 18.80 -15.77
N GLN A 107 -4.46 19.02 -16.38
CA GLN A 107 -5.75 19.08 -15.69
C GLN A 107 -6.02 17.87 -14.77
N SER A 108 -5.59 16.67 -15.20
CA SER A 108 -5.79 15.42 -14.46
C SER A 108 -4.86 15.24 -13.26
N GLN A 109 -3.83 16.06 -13.11
CA GLN A 109 -2.84 15.99 -12.03
C GLN A 109 -2.98 17.12 -11.01
N VAL A 110 -3.84 18.09 -11.30
CA VAL A 110 -4.05 19.26 -10.46
C VAL A 110 -4.92 18.90 -9.28
N GLY A 111 -4.53 19.41 -8.11
CA GLY A 111 -5.28 19.27 -6.87
C GLY A 111 -4.39 18.79 -5.74
N ILE A 112 -5.02 18.41 -4.64
CA ILE A 112 -4.34 17.80 -3.50
C ILE A 112 -3.77 16.45 -3.91
N ASP A 113 -2.60 16.14 -3.37
CA ASP A 113 -2.05 14.79 -3.41
C ASP A 113 -2.32 14.06 -2.11
N ALA A 114 -3.35 13.23 -2.12
CA ALA A 114 -3.69 12.32 -1.03
C ALA A 114 -3.71 10.86 -1.52
N THR A 115 -2.93 10.54 -2.56
CA THR A 115 -2.94 9.22 -3.21
C THR A 115 -2.57 8.10 -2.23
N SER A 116 -1.52 8.27 -1.42
CA SER A 116 -1.15 7.26 -0.41
C SER A 116 -2.21 7.08 0.67
N LEU A 117 -2.87 8.17 1.05
CA LEU A 117 -3.92 8.17 2.06
C LEU A 117 -5.15 7.42 1.58
N TRP A 118 -5.65 7.79 0.40
CA TRP A 118 -6.81 7.16 -0.22
C TRP A 118 -6.53 5.69 -0.58
N ALA A 119 -5.31 5.38 -1.05
CA ALA A 119 -4.91 4.01 -1.29
C ALA A 119 -4.97 3.16 -0.02
N SER A 120 -4.47 3.69 1.09
CA SER A 120 -4.49 2.98 2.38
C SER A 120 -5.92 2.81 2.91
N ALA A 121 -6.76 3.84 2.81
CA ALA A 121 -8.16 3.78 3.22
C ALA A 121 -8.98 2.76 2.41
N THR A 122 -8.69 2.61 1.11
CA THR A 122 -9.35 1.62 0.23
C THR A 122 -8.68 0.24 0.24
N SER A 123 -7.58 0.08 0.99
CA SER A 123 -6.84 -1.19 1.11
C SER A 123 -7.16 -1.95 2.40
N GLY A 124 -7.93 -1.38 3.31
CA GLY A 124 -8.38 -2.01 4.55
C GLY A 124 -7.73 -1.45 5.81
N ASP A 125 -8.17 -1.96 6.95
CA ASP A 125 -7.91 -1.35 8.26
C ASP A 125 -6.43 -1.44 8.69
N GLY A 126 -5.76 -2.56 8.39
CA GLY A 126 -4.31 -2.69 8.61
C GLY A 126 -3.49 -1.70 7.78
N ALA A 127 -3.93 -1.40 6.55
CA ALA A 127 -3.20 -0.50 5.65
C ALA A 127 -3.26 0.95 6.13
N ILE A 128 -4.43 1.43 6.57
CA ILE A 128 -4.57 2.80 7.10
C ILE A 128 -3.81 3.00 8.41
N LYS A 129 -3.79 1.99 9.29
CA LYS A 129 -2.98 2.00 10.52
C LYS A 129 -1.49 2.05 10.20
N ALA A 130 -1.03 1.22 9.26
CA ALA A 130 0.37 1.22 8.82
C ALA A 130 0.77 2.57 8.20
N HIS A 131 -0.11 3.19 7.42
CA HIS A 131 0.14 4.51 6.86
C HIS A 131 0.28 5.58 7.96
N LEU A 132 -0.63 5.60 8.94
CA LEU A 132 -0.56 6.55 10.04
C LEU A 132 0.74 6.37 10.83
N LEU A 133 1.11 5.12 11.14
CA LEU A 133 2.38 4.80 11.81
C LEU A 133 3.57 5.33 11.01
N ALA A 134 3.61 5.09 9.70
CA ALA A 134 4.68 5.59 8.83
C ALA A 134 4.77 7.13 8.86
N CYS A 135 3.63 7.84 8.89
CA CYS A 135 3.59 9.29 9.02
C CYS A 135 4.14 9.79 10.37
N VAL A 136 3.89 9.07 11.46
CA VAL A 136 4.43 9.39 12.78
C VAL A 136 5.94 9.15 12.80
N LEU A 137 6.41 8.02 12.27
CA LEU A 137 7.82 7.66 12.22
C LEU A 137 8.63 8.60 11.32
N ALA A 138 8.08 9.03 10.18
CA ALA A 138 8.76 9.95 9.26
C ALA A 138 8.99 11.36 9.85
N ARG A 139 8.31 11.69 10.96
CA ARG A 139 8.44 12.97 11.66
C ARG A 139 9.36 12.90 12.88
N ALA A 140 9.65 11.69 13.37
CA ALA A 140 10.50 11.45 14.53
C ALA A 140 11.99 11.64 14.16
#